data_AF-A0A3C0ZGT6-F1
#
_entry.id   AF-A0A3C0ZGT6-F1
#
_cell.length_a   1.000
_cell.length_b   1.000
_cell.length_c   1.000
_cell.angle_alpha   90.00
_cell.angle_beta   90.00
_cell.angle_gamma   90.00
#
_symmetry.space_group_name_H-M   'P 1'
#
loop_
_entity.id
_entity.type
_entity.pdbx_description
1 polymer ?
#
loop_
_entity_poly.entity_id
_entity_poly.type
_entity_poly.pdbx_seq_one_letter_code
_entity_poly.pdbx_strand_id
1 'polypeptide(L)'
;MATTKARATSGVDKILKMIKDHGVRVVDLKFTDLLGQWQHFSVTTTEFSGDIFEEGIGFDGSSIRGFQKIHESDMLLFPDPVTAFIDPFNTVPTLSLICDIADPITHESYSRDPRHVAKKAESYLKTTGLADTAFFGPEPEFFILDNVRFDQSHQFGYYYLDSEEGFWNSGANGEKNLGHKPRLKEGYFPAAPIDSMQDLRTDMVLTLESVGIAVEVHHHEVATAGQTEIDMRRDTLTRMADNYLVYKYITKNVAKKHGKTVTFMPKPIFGDNGSGMHVHQSLWKGGKALFAGNGYAGLSEMAMYYIGGLLKHAPALCAFTNPTTNSYKRLVPGFEAPVNLAYSQRNRSASVRIPMYSSN
;
A
#
# COMPACT_ATOMS: atom_id res chain seq x y z
N MET A 1 21.56 3.11 -24.30
CA MET A 1 21.62 4.55 -23.97
C MET A 1 20.64 5.40 -24.78
N ALA A 2 20.50 5.22 -26.11
CA ALA A 2 19.57 6.03 -26.92
C ALA A 2 18.06 5.80 -26.63
N THR A 3 17.64 4.59 -26.28
CA THR A 3 16.24 4.24 -26.00
C THR A 3 15.74 4.73 -24.63
N THR A 4 16.61 4.82 -23.63
CA THR A 4 16.27 5.34 -22.30
C THR A 4 16.10 6.86 -22.32
N LYS A 5 16.96 7.57 -23.06
CA LYS A 5 16.91 9.04 -23.19
C LYS A 5 15.66 9.51 -23.92
N ALA A 6 15.30 8.89 -25.05
CA ALA A 6 14.07 9.23 -25.80
C ALA A 6 12.78 8.96 -25.00
N ARG A 7 12.77 7.94 -24.14
CA ARG A 7 11.63 7.63 -23.26
C ARG A 7 11.52 8.62 -22.09
N ALA A 8 12.65 9.08 -21.55
CA ALA A 8 12.71 10.12 -20.52
C ALA A 8 12.19 11.48 -21.04
N THR A 9 12.61 11.91 -22.25
CA THR A 9 12.12 13.15 -22.88
C THR A 9 10.59 13.12 -23.05
N SER A 10 10.02 11.99 -23.49
CA SER A 10 8.57 11.83 -23.63
C SER A 10 7.79 11.84 -22.31
N GLY A 11 8.45 11.56 -21.18
CA GLY A 11 7.85 11.58 -19.85
C GLY A 11 7.83 12.99 -19.27
N VAL A 12 8.96 13.70 -19.33
CA VAL A 12 9.09 15.07 -18.82
C VAL A 12 8.13 16.02 -19.55
N ASP A 13 8.05 15.94 -20.88
CA ASP A 13 7.13 16.76 -21.68
C ASP A 13 5.67 16.56 -21.26
N LYS A 14 5.27 15.32 -20.93
CA LYS A 14 3.92 15.03 -20.42
C LYS A 14 3.69 15.69 -19.06
N ILE A 15 4.67 15.71 -18.17
CA ILE A 15 4.57 16.38 -16.88
C ILE A 15 4.41 17.89 -17.04
N LEU A 16 5.25 18.51 -17.86
CA LEU A 16 5.16 19.95 -18.12
C LEU A 16 3.82 20.31 -18.77
N LYS A 17 3.31 19.46 -19.67
CA LYS A 17 1.96 19.61 -20.21
C LYS A 17 0.89 19.47 -19.13
N MET A 18 0.98 18.46 -18.27
CA MET A 18 0.03 18.23 -17.17
C MET A 18 -0.03 19.41 -16.20
N ILE A 19 1.14 19.99 -15.86
CA ILE A 19 1.26 21.20 -15.04
C ILE A 19 0.48 22.36 -15.67
N LYS A 20 0.68 22.58 -16.97
CA LYS A 20 0.00 23.66 -17.71
C LYS A 20 -1.51 23.42 -17.82
N ASP A 21 -1.92 22.22 -18.24
CA ASP A 21 -3.32 21.89 -18.51
C ASP A 21 -4.19 21.97 -17.24
N HIS A 22 -3.65 21.58 -16.08
CA HIS A 22 -4.37 21.58 -14.81
C HIS A 22 -4.12 22.82 -13.95
N GLY A 23 -3.39 23.82 -14.49
CA GLY A 23 -3.07 25.05 -13.76
C GLY A 23 -2.32 24.81 -12.45
N VAL A 24 -1.45 23.80 -12.43
CA VAL A 24 -0.66 23.42 -11.24
C VAL A 24 0.21 24.60 -10.81
N ARG A 25 0.27 24.82 -9.50
CA ARG A 25 1.08 25.89 -8.88
C ARG A 25 2.20 25.36 -7.99
N VAL A 26 2.04 24.12 -7.53
CA VAL A 26 2.96 23.44 -6.61
C VAL A 26 3.23 22.03 -7.13
N VAL A 27 4.47 21.58 -7.04
CA VAL A 27 4.86 20.20 -7.28
C VAL A 27 5.31 19.60 -5.95
N ASP A 28 4.67 18.51 -5.55
CA ASP A 28 4.93 17.80 -4.30
C ASP A 28 5.74 16.52 -4.57
N LEU A 29 6.96 16.49 -4.03
CA LEU A 29 7.94 15.44 -4.25
C LEU A 29 7.93 14.48 -3.07
N LYS A 30 7.51 13.25 -3.32
CA LYS A 30 7.31 12.21 -2.31
C LYS A 30 8.38 11.14 -2.41
N PHE A 31 8.81 10.63 -1.27
CA PHE A 31 9.70 9.47 -1.19
C PHE A 31 9.36 8.65 0.05
N THR A 32 9.85 7.42 0.12
CA THR A 32 9.48 6.48 1.18
C THR A 32 10.65 6.27 2.13
N ASP A 33 10.41 6.46 3.43
CA ASP A 33 11.41 6.10 4.45
C ASP A 33 11.54 4.58 4.62
N LEU A 34 12.55 4.12 5.36
CA LEU A 34 12.79 2.69 5.60
C LEU A 34 11.59 1.96 6.21
N LEU A 35 10.73 2.66 6.94
CA LEU A 35 9.58 2.09 7.65
C LEU A 35 8.29 2.10 6.81
N GLY A 36 8.36 2.57 5.57
CA GLY A 36 7.22 2.56 4.64
C GLY A 36 6.29 3.76 4.80
N GLN A 37 6.76 4.85 5.40
CA GLN A 37 6.03 6.12 5.48
C GLN A 37 6.44 7.03 4.32
N TRP A 38 5.47 7.63 3.64
CA TRP A 38 5.75 8.72 2.72
C TRP A 38 6.20 9.95 3.49
N GLN A 39 7.33 10.47 3.04
CA GLN A 39 7.89 11.77 3.34
C GLN A 39 7.74 12.64 2.10
N HIS A 40 7.66 13.95 2.27
CA HIS A 40 7.52 14.85 1.13
C HIS A 40 8.00 16.25 1.45
N PHE A 41 8.30 17.00 0.39
CA PHE A 41 8.36 18.45 0.41
C PHE A 41 7.90 18.98 -0.94
N SER A 42 7.51 20.25 -0.98
CA SER A 42 6.91 20.86 -2.16
C SER A 42 7.72 22.05 -2.66
N VAL A 43 7.73 22.21 -3.98
CA VAL A 43 8.33 23.36 -4.68
C VAL A 43 7.26 24.06 -5.52
N THR A 44 7.41 25.36 -5.74
CA THR A 44 6.53 26.07 -6.68
C THR A 44 6.90 25.71 -8.11
N THR A 45 5.95 25.84 -9.04
CA THR A 45 6.23 25.60 -10.47
C THR A 45 7.23 26.56 -11.09
N THR A 46 7.60 27.65 -10.39
CA THR A 46 8.69 28.54 -10.79
C THR A 46 10.06 27.91 -10.58
N GLU A 47 10.21 27.11 -9.52
CA GLU A 47 11.44 26.38 -9.20
C GLU A 47 11.48 25.00 -9.86
N PHE A 48 10.35 24.51 -10.39
CA PHE A 48 10.27 23.20 -11.02
C PHE A 48 10.56 23.27 -12.54
N SER A 49 11.81 23.09 -12.92
CA SER A 49 12.23 22.95 -14.33
C SER A 49 12.37 21.49 -14.77
N GLY A 50 12.50 21.26 -16.08
CA GLY A 50 12.78 19.94 -16.63
C GLY A 50 14.14 19.36 -16.19
N ASP A 51 15.07 20.22 -15.77
CA ASP A 51 16.43 19.81 -15.37
C ASP A 51 16.42 18.98 -14.09
N ILE A 52 15.42 19.14 -13.23
CA ILE A 52 15.27 18.35 -11.99
C ILE A 52 15.18 16.84 -12.27
N PHE A 53 14.69 16.43 -13.44
CA PHE A 53 14.64 15.01 -13.81
C PHE A 53 16.01 14.42 -14.16
N GLU A 54 16.99 15.27 -14.50
CA GLU A 54 18.36 14.86 -14.86
C GLU A 54 19.38 15.18 -13.76
N GLU A 55 19.23 16.30 -13.06
CA GLU A 55 20.15 16.78 -12.02
C GLU A 55 19.71 16.37 -10.61
N GLY A 56 18.41 16.13 -10.41
CA GLY A 56 17.82 15.88 -9.10
C GLY A 56 17.68 17.15 -8.27
N ILE A 57 17.01 17.02 -7.13
CA ILE A 57 16.83 18.11 -6.15
C ILE A 57 17.34 17.69 -4.78
N GLY A 58 18.13 18.56 -4.16
CA GLY A 58 18.76 18.32 -2.86
C GLY A 58 17.75 18.31 -1.70
N PHE A 59 17.99 17.43 -0.73
CA PHE A 59 17.31 17.43 0.57
C PHE A 59 18.21 16.90 1.69
N ASP A 60 17.85 17.21 2.94
CA ASP A 60 18.52 16.69 4.14
C ASP A 60 17.92 15.33 4.56
N GLY A 61 18.71 14.27 4.37
CA GLY A 61 18.37 12.91 4.74
C GLY A 61 18.63 12.55 6.20
N SER A 62 19.28 13.42 6.99
CA SER A 62 19.70 13.12 8.37
C SER A 62 18.53 13.03 9.36
N SER A 63 17.41 13.67 9.02
CA SER A 63 16.16 13.61 9.81
C SER A 63 15.25 12.44 9.39
N ILE A 64 15.65 11.65 8.38
CA ILE A 64 14.87 10.50 7.90
C ILE A 64 15.35 9.23 8.57
N ARG A 65 14.44 8.53 9.25
CA ARG A 65 14.77 7.32 10.00
C ARG A 65 15.34 6.24 9.09
N GLY A 66 16.53 5.76 9.44
CA GLY A 66 17.23 4.71 8.71
C GLY A 66 18.10 5.21 7.55
N PHE A 67 18.09 6.51 7.24
CA PHE A 67 18.87 7.09 6.14
C PHE A 67 20.25 7.55 6.61
N GLN A 68 20.69 8.74 6.22
CA GLN A 68 22.03 9.25 6.47
C GLN A 68 22.18 9.77 7.90
N LYS A 69 23.43 9.89 8.34
CA LYS A 69 23.79 10.55 9.59
C LYS A 69 24.05 12.03 9.32
N ILE A 70 24.09 12.84 10.38
CA ILE A 70 24.29 14.30 10.30
C ILE A 70 25.56 14.70 9.53
N HIS A 71 26.63 13.88 9.54
CA HIS A 71 27.87 14.20 8.83
C HIS A 71 27.86 13.83 7.33
N GLU A 72 26.80 13.18 6.84
CA GLU A 72 26.61 12.77 5.44
C GLU A 72 25.15 13.08 5.01
N SER A 73 24.61 14.21 5.46
CA SER A 73 23.17 14.53 5.42
C SER A 73 22.59 14.66 4.01
N ASP A 74 23.36 15.23 3.09
CA ASP A 74 22.84 15.69 1.80
C ASP A 74 22.54 14.52 0.87
N MET A 75 21.37 14.57 0.22
CA MET A 75 20.88 13.54 -0.69
C MET A 75 20.15 14.18 -1.87
N LEU A 76 20.04 13.45 -2.98
CA LEU A 76 19.27 13.90 -4.16
C LEU A 76 17.98 13.09 -4.31
N LEU A 77 16.89 13.78 -4.66
CA LEU A 77 15.66 13.17 -5.16
C LEU A 77 15.58 13.30 -6.68
N PHE A 78 15.23 12.21 -7.34
CA PHE A 78 14.96 12.15 -8.78
C PHE A 78 13.49 11.80 -9.02
N PRO A 79 12.66 12.75 -9.49
CA PRO A 79 11.24 12.48 -9.72
C PRO A 79 11.02 11.46 -10.83
N ASP A 80 10.12 10.51 -10.62
CA ASP A 80 9.72 9.54 -11.64
C ASP A 80 8.43 10.00 -12.34
N PRO A 81 8.49 10.42 -13.62
CA PRO A 81 7.34 10.99 -14.32
C PRO A 81 6.18 10.00 -14.51
N VAL A 82 6.41 8.68 -14.38
CA VAL A 82 5.34 7.67 -14.52
C VAL A 82 4.45 7.63 -13.27
N THR A 83 4.86 8.26 -12.17
CA THR A 83 4.13 8.26 -10.89
C THR A 83 3.22 9.47 -10.71
N ALA A 84 3.18 10.36 -11.70
CA ALA A 84 2.51 11.64 -11.60
C ALA A 84 0.99 11.53 -11.47
N PHE A 85 0.41 12.27 -10.52
CA PHE A 85 -1.03 12.48 -10.42
C PHE A 85 -1.35 13.88 -9.86
N ILE A 86 -2.52 14.45 -10.19
CA ILE A 86 -3.00 15.68 -9.54
C ILE A 86 -3.56 15.31 -8.18
N ASP A 87 -3.08 15.97 -7.13
CA ASP A 87 -3.55 15.73 -5.77
C ASP A 87 -5.01 16.19 -5.61
N PRO A 88 -5.95 15.30 -5.23
CA PRO A 88 -7.37 15.65 -5.18
C PRO A 88 -7.78 16.37 -3.88
N PHE A 89 -6.87 16.55 -2.92
CA PHE A 89 -7.18 17.07 -1.58
C PHE A 89 -6.64 18.48 -1.34
N ASN A 90 -5.56 18.87 -2.01
CA ASN A 90 -4.97 20.19 -1.85
C ASN A 90 -5.85 21.30 -2.44
N THR A 91 -6.08 22.36 -1.66
CA THR A 91 -6.82 23.55 -2.12
C THR A 91 -6.13 24.23 -3.31
N VAL A 92 -4.80 24.24 -3.31
CA VAL A 92 -4.01 24.74 -4.44
C VAL A 92 -3.72 23.58 -5.38
N PRO A 93 -3.97 23.71 -6.70
CA PRO A 93 -3.66 22.67 -7.68
C PRO A 93 -2.20 22.22 -7.56
N THR A 94 -2.02 20.96 -7.17
CA THR A 94 -0.71 20.39 -6.82
C THR A 94 -0.49 19.11 -7.61
N LEU A 95 0.65 19.00 -8.28
CA LEU A 95 1.09 17.75 -8.91
C LEU A 95 1.90 16.95 -7.90
N SER A 96 1.58 15.67 -7.70
CA SER A 96 2.36 14.77 -6.86
C SER A 96 3.24 13.86 -7.72
N LEU A 97 4.51 13.70 -7.33
CA LEU A 97 5.49 12.80 -7.96
C LEU A 97 6.19 11.97 -6.88
N ILE A 98 6.47 10.70 -7.17
CA ILE A 98 7.31 9.85 -6.34
C ILE A 98 8.74 9.90 -6.88
N CYS A 99 9.70 10.03 -5.99
CA CYS A 99 11.12 10.17 -6.30
C CYS A 99 11.92 8.91 -5.93
N ASP A 100 12.94 8.63 -6.71
CA ASP A 100 14.07 7.80 -6.28
C ASP A 100 15.09 8.65 -5.53
N ILE A 101 15.95 8.00 -4.76
CA ILE A 101 16.98 8.67 -3.96
C ILE A 101 18.38 8.28 -4.47
N ALA A 102 19.29 9.23 -4.53
CA ALA A 102 20.68 8.99 -4.88
C ALA A 102 21.66 9.81 -4.01
N ASP A 103 22.91 9.36 -4.02
CA ASP A 103 24.03 10.07 -3.43
C ASP A 103 24.37 11.34 -4.26
N PRO A 104 24.60 12.50 -3.63
CA PRO A 104 24.83 13.76 -4.35
C PRO A 104 26.21 13.85 -5.04
N ILE A 105 27.17 12.99 -4.67
CA ILE A 105 28.53 13.01 -5.22
C ILE A 105 28.66 11.95 -6.31
N THR A 106 28.28 10.72 -6.00
CA THR A 106 28.44 9.59 -6.94
C THR A 106 27.29 9.46 -7.92
N HIS A 107 26.14 10.09 -7.62
CA HIS A 107 24.87 9.91 -8.32
C HIS A 107 24.38 8.44 -8.32
N GLU A 108 24.96 7.58 -7.48
CA GLU A 108 24.53 6.21 -7.34
C GLU A 108 23.22 6.14 -6.53
N SER A 109 22.32 5.25 -6.94
CA SER A 109 21.06 5.04 -6.24
C SER A 109 21.29 4.62 -4.80
N TYR A 110 20.51 5.19 -3.88
CA TYR A 110 20.69 4.99 -2.46
C TYR A 110 20.31 3.56 -2.05
N SER A 111 21.25 2.86 -1.43
CA SER A 111 21.10 1.43 -1.13
C SER A 111 19.99 1.10 -0.12
N ARG A 112 19.58 2.07 0.71
CA ARG A 112 18.52 1.92 1.72
C ARG A 112 17.19 2.54 1.32
N ASP A 113 17.08 3.09 0.11
CA ASP A 113 15.78 3.48 -0.46
C ASP A 113 14.97 2.20 -0.77
N PRO A 114 13.80 1.99 -0.12
CA PRO A 114 12.97 0.83 -0.38
C PRO A 114 12.52 0.71 -1.85
N ARG A 115 12.30 1.84 -2.52
CA ARG A 115 11.86 1.88 -3.92
C ARG A 115 12.97 1.39 -4.84
N HIS A 116 14.21 1.85 -4.61
CA HIS A 116 15.38 1.31 -5.30
C HIS A 116 15.58 -0.20 -5.05
N VAL A 117 15.34 -0.71 -3.83
CA VAL A 117 15.39 -2.16 -3.53
C VAL A 117 14.37 -2.94 -4.36
N ALA A 118 13.14 -2.43 -4.51
CA ALA A 118 12.12 -3.05 -5.38
C ALA A 118 12.56 -3.09 -6.85
N LYS A 119 13.09 -1.98 -7.39
CA LYS A 119 13.62 -1.91 -8.76
C LYS A 119 14.80 -2.87 -8.98
N LYS A 120 15.67 -3.02 -7.98
CA LYS A 120 16.75 -4.03 -8.01
C LYS A 120 16.21 -5.45 -8.03
N ALA A 121 15.16 -5.76 -7.27
CA ALA A 121 14.55 -7.09 -7.27
C ALA A 121 13.92 -7.42 -8.64
N GLU A 122 13.22 -6.48 -9.27
CA GLU A 122 12.70 -6.64 -10.64
C GLU A 122 13.83 -6.83 -11.67
N SER A 123 14.93 -6.09 -11.52
CA SER A 123 16.11 -6.21 -12.39
C SER A 123 16.80 -7.56 -12.20
N TYR A 124 16.97 -8.00 -10.95
CA TYR A 124 17.56 -9.29 -10.61
C TYR A 124 16.77 -10.45 -11.20
N LEU A 125 15.43 -10.42 -11.13
CA LEU A 125 14.60 -11.45 -11.75
C LEU A 125 14.93 -11.64 -13.23
N LYS A 126 15.12 -10.54 -13.97
CA LYS A 126 15.48 -10.58 -15.40
C LYS A 126 16.87 -11.18 -15.61
N THR A 127 17.85 -10.91 -14.75
CA THR A 127 19.21 -11.48 -14.89
C THR A 127 19.24 -12.98 -14.63
N THR A 128 18.30 -13.52 -13.83
CA THR A 128 18.19 -14.98 -13.63
C THR A 128 17.75 -15.73 -14.90
N GLY A 129 17.12 -15.04 -15.85
CA GLY A 129 16.53 -15.65 -17.05
C GLY A 129 15.26 -16.47 -16.79
N LEU A 130 14.78 -16.58 -15.54
CA LEU A 130 13.59 -17.35 -15.18
C LEU A 130 12.30 -16.69 -15.67
N ALA A 131 12.17 -15.38 -15.46
CA ALA A 131 11.01 -14.56 -15.82
C ALA A 131 11.44 -13.15 -16.23
N ASP A 132 10.60 -12.41 -16.95
CA ASP A 132 10.84 -10.99 -17.26
C ASP A 132 10.01 -10.03 -16.40
N THR A 133 8.92 -10.52 -15.81
CA THR A 133 7.96 -9.72 -15.06
C THR A 133 7.43 -10.51 -13.86
N ALA A 134 7.33 -9.86 -12.71
CA ALA A 134 6.61 -10.36 -11.55
C ALA A 134 5.46 -9.40 -11.22
N PHE A 135 4.24 -9.92 -11.18
CA PHE A 135 3.06 -9.14 -10.79
C PHE A 135 2.70 -9.42 -9.34
N PHE A 136 2.29 -8.35 -8.66
CA PHE A 136 1.85 -8.32 -7.28
C PHE A 136 0.45 -7.69 -7.22
N GLY A 137 -0.48 -8.32 -6.50
CA GLY A 137 -1.83 -7.80 -6.24
C GLY A 137 -2.12 -7.89 -4.74
N PRO A 138 -1.90 -6.83 -3.96
CA PRO A 138 -2.25 -6.78 -2.57
C PRO A 138 -3.74 -6.50 -2.38
N GLU A 139 -4.36 -7.20 -1.44
CA GLU A 139 -5.71 -6.96 -0.88
C GLU A 139 -5.50 -6.37 0.54
N PRO A 140 -5.34 -5.04 0.69
CA PRO A 140 -5.10 -4.41 1.98
C PRO A 140 -6.40 -4.12 2.71
N GLU A 141 -6.67 -4.90 3.75
CA GLU A 141 -7.73 -4.64 4.71
C GLU A 141 -7.38 -3.43 5.60
N PHE A 142 -8.38 -2.70 6.08
CA PHE A 142 -8.22 -1.57 6.99
C PHE A 142 -9.46 -1.35 7.85
N PHE A 143 -9.35 -0.46 8.83
CA PHE A 143 -10.48 -0.02 9.65
C PHE A 143 -10.74 1.46 9.47
N ILE A 144 -12.02 1.81 9.32
CA ILE A 144 -12.55 3.16 9.40
C ILE A 144 -13.13 3.36 10.80
N LEU A 145 -12.60 4.33 11.52
CA LEU A 145 -12.95 4.64 12.90
C LEU A 145 -13.44 6.07 13.04
N ASP A 146 -14.23 6.32 14.08
CA ASP A 146 -14.71 7.64 14.46
C ASP A 146 -13.71 8.34 15.37
N ASN A 147 -13.23 7.63 16.39
CA ASN A 147 -12.31 8.18 17.38
C ASN A 147 -11.13 7.24 17.62
N VAL A 148 -9.95 7.83 17.75
CA VAL A 148 -8.73 7.13 18.18
C VAL A 148 -8.03 8.00 19.21
N ARG A 149 -7.91 7.49 20.44
CA ARG A 149 -7.19 8.14 21.53
C ARG A 149 -6.19 7.17 22.10
N PHE A 150 -4.96 7.61 22.34
CA PHE A 150 -3.95 6.82 23.02
C PHE A 150 -2.96 7.77 23.67
N ASP A 151 -2.36 7.33 24.77
CA ASP A 151 -1.30 8.07 25.45
C ASP A 151 -0.49 7.11 26.33
N GLN A 152 0.76 7.46 26.56
CA GLN A 152 1.72 6.71 27.35
C GLN A 152 2.52 7.68 28.22
N SER A 153 2.32 7.59 29.52
CA SER A 153 3.07 8.35 30.53
C SER A 153 3.78 7.38 31.48
N HIS A 154 4.47 7.92 32.49
CA HIS A 154 5.18 7.16 33.51
C HIS A 154 4.25 6.27 34.36
N GLN A 155 3.01 6.72 34.57
CA GLN A 155 2.04 6.10 35.46
C GLN A 155 0.85 5.43 34.76
N PHE A 156 0.71 5.59 33.44
CA PHE A 156 -0.37 4.97 32.68
C PHE A 156 0.02 4.73 31.21
N GLY A 157 -0.67 3.79 30.58
CA GLY A 157 -0.76 3.67 29.14
C GLY A 157 -2.18 3.29 28.76
N TYR A 158 -2.76 3.91 27.74
CA TYR A 158 -4.08 3.54 27.24
C TYR A 158 -4.19 3.69 25.73
N TYR A 159 -5.16 2.98 25.17
CA TYR A 159 -5.72 3.28 23.87
C TYR A 159 -7.25 3.11 23.95
N TYR A 160 -7.96 3.84 23.10
CA TYR A 160 -9.41 3.82 22.98
C TYR A 160 -9.77 4.06 21.53
N LEU A 161 -10.43 3.07 20.93
CA LEU A 161 -10.92 3.13 19.56
C LEU A 161 -12.44 3.16 19.62
N ASP A 162 -13.05 3.92 18.73
CA ASP A 162 -14.49 3.99 18.62
C ASP A 162 -14.94 4.03 17.16
N SER A 163 -16.11 3.46 16.92
CA SER A 163 -16.78 3.46 15.63
C SER A 163 -18.27 3.39 15.87
N GLU A 164 -19.05 4.12 15.07
CA GLU A 164 -20.51 4.04 15.11
C GLU A 164 -21.01 2.59 14.89
N GLU A 165 -20.34 1.81 14.04
CA GLU A 165 -20.63 0.38 13.80
C GLU A 165 -20.10 -0.54 14.90
N GLY A 166 -19.30 -0.04 15.83
CA GLY A 166 -18.74 -0.83 16.92
C GLY A 166 -19.84 -1.40 17.82
N PHE A 167 -19.89 -2.73 17.96
CA PHE A 167 -20.94 -3.38 18.74
C PHE A 167 -21.01 -2.91 20.22
N TRP A 168 -19.91 -2.40 20.77
CA TRP A 168 -19.85 -1.82 22.11
C TRP A 168 -20.77 -0.60 22.29
N ASN A 169 -21.19 0.04 21.19
CA ASN A 169 -22.14 1.14 21.20
C ASN A 169 -23.61 0.69 21.09
N SER A 170 -23.91 -0.62 21.13
CA SER A 170 -25.29 -1.13 21.04
C SER A 170 -26.19 -0.69 22.19
N GLY A 171 -25.60 -0.45 23.37
CA GLY A 171 -26.30 0.07 24.56
C GLY A 171 -26.05 1.55 24.83
N ALA A 172 -25.44 2.29 23.90
CA ALA A 172 -25.14 3.70 24.09
C ALA A 172 -26.43 4.52 24.22
N ASN A 173 -26.46 5.38 25.24
CA ASN A 173 -27.56 6.30 25.56
C ASN A 173 -27.07 7.75 25.33
N GLY A 174 -27.94 8.63 24.82
CA GLY A 174 -27.65 10.05 24.64
C GLY A 174 -28.12 10.57 23.29
N GLU A 175 -27.60 9.99 22.21
CA GLU A 175 -28.07 10.23 20.84
C GLU A 175 -29.03 9.12 20.37
N LYS A 176 -29.67 9.31 19.22
CA LYS A 176 -30.61 8.34 18.65
C LYS A 176 -29.88 7.07 18.22
N ASN A 177 -29.95 6.01 19.01
CA ASN A 177 -29.36 4.70 18.69
C ASN A 177 -30.32 3.87 17.82
N LEU A 178 -30.04 3.77 16.53
CA LEU A 178 -30.86 3.00 15.58
C LEU A 178 -30.57 1.49 15.59
N GLY A 179 -29.62 1.03 16.40
CA GLY A 179 -29.13 -0.34 16.35
C GLY A 179 -28.26 -0.58 15.12
N HIS A 180 -28.52 -1.69 14.40
CA HIS A 180 -27.83 -2.09 13.16
C HIS A 180 -26.30 -2.14 13.26
N LYS A 181 -25.76 -2.57 14.40
CA LYS A 181 -24.31 -2.69 14.62
C LYS A 181 -23.88 -4.13 14.37
N PRO A 182 -22.97 -4.42 13.43
CA PRO A 182 -22.47 -5.77 13.22
C PRO A 182 -21.80 -6.26 14.51
N ARG A 183 -22.14 -7.46 14.98
CA ARG A 183 -21.43 -8.07 16.12
C ARG A 183 -20.05 -8.55 15.66
N LEU A 184 -19.28 -9.06 16.62
CA LEU A 184 -18.00 -9.68 16.33
C LEU A 184 -18.14 -10.70 15.21
N LYS A 185 -17.31 -10.56 14.16
CA LYS A 185 -17.29 -11.41 12.96
C LYS A 185 -18.56 -11.43 12.09
N GLU A 186 -19.47 -10.49 12.28
CA GLU A 186 -20.71 -10.38 11.47
C GLU A 186 -20.65 -9.27 10.41
N GLY A 187 -19.49 -8.62 10.23
CA GLY A 187 -19.32 -7.53 9.27
C GLY A 187 -19.20 -7.96 7.81
N TYR A 188 -19.10 -9.27 7.51
CA TYR A 188 -18.81 -9.73 6.16
C TYR A 188 -20.04 -9.64 5.24
N PHE A 189 -20.08 -8.61 4.38
CA PHE A 189 -21.12 -8.35 3.38
C PHE A 189 -22.59 -8.17 3.88
N PRO A 190 -22.90 -7.65 5.09
CA PRO A 190 -24.27 -7.30 5.40
C PRO A 190 -24.67 -6.08 4.54
N ALA A 191 -25.90 -6.08 4.03
CA ALA A 191 -26.43 -4.91 3.35
C ALA A 191 -26.73 -3.78 4.35
N ALA A 192 -26.84 -2.55 3.84
CA ALA A 192 -27.38 -1.43 4.60
C ALA A 192 -28.75 -1.80 5.22
N PRO A 193 -29.07 -1.34 6.43
CA PRO A 193 -28.35 -0.32 7.20
C PRO A 193 -27.27 -0.84 8.16
N ILE A 194 -26.94 -2.15 8.16
CA ILE A 194 -25.87 -2.68 9.03
C ILE A 194 -24.51 -2.15 8.57
N ASP A 195 -24.28 -2.19 7.26
CA ASP A 195 -23.15 -1.54 6.61
C ASP A 195 -23.51 -0.07 6.33
N SER A 196 -22.93 0.82 7.12
CA SER A 196 -23.10 2.28 7.05
C SER A 196 -21.99 2.97 6.24
N MET A 197 -20.98 2.22 5.78
CA MET A 197 -19.77 2.76 5.16
C MET A 197 -19.77 2.65 3.62
N GLN A 198 -20.86 2.18 3.00
CA GLN A 198 -20.96 1.99 1.56
C GLN A 198 -20.58 3.24 0.75
N ASP A 199 -21.19 4.39 1.04
CA ASP A 199 -20.94 5.64 0.30
C ASP A 199 -19.51 6.16 0.52
N LEU A 200 -18.98 6.01 1.74
CA LEU A 200 -17.60 6.38 2.06
C LEU A 200 -16.60 5.54 1.27
N ARG A 201 -16.84 4.22 1.16
CA ARG A 201 -16.00 3.34 0.33
C ARG A 201 -16.12 3.69 -1.15
N THR A 202 -17.31 4.03 -1.63
CA THR A 202 -17.49 4.49 -3.02
C THR A 202 -16.70 5.77 -3.30
N ASP A 203 -16.67 6.75 -2.39
CA ASP A 203 -15.84 7.96 -2.54
C ASP A 203 -14.34 7.62 -2.58
N MET A 204 -13.88 6.68 -1.75
CA MET A 204 -12.50 6.18 -1.79
C MET A 204 -12.18 5.56 -3.15
N VAL A 205 -13.02 4.67 -3.66
CA VAL A 205 -12.83 3.99 -4.95
C VAL A 205 -12.78 4.98 -6.10
N LEU A 206 -13.77 5.86 -6.21
CA LEU A 206 -13.81 6.85 -7.30
C LEU A 206 -12.63 7.82 -7.24
N THR A 207 -12.16 8.17 -6.04
CA THR A 207 -10.95 8.98 -5.88
C THR A 207 -9.70 8.23 -6.31
N LEU A 208 -9.56 6.94 -5.97
CA LEU A 208 -8.46 6.08 -6.45
C LEU A 208 -8.43 6.00 -7.98
N GLU A 209 -9.59 5.74 -8.60
CA GLU A 209 -9.70 5.67 -10.05
C GLU A 209 -9.37 7.01 -10.73
N SER A 210 -9.77 8.13 -10.12
CA SER A 210 -9.48 9.47 -10.65
C SER A 210 -7.98 9.79 -10.73
N VAL A 211 -7.15 9.14 -9.92
CA VAL A 211 -5.68 9.28 -9.95
C VAL A 211 -4.98 8.13 -10.71
N GLY A 212 -5.76 7.27 -11.38
CA GLY A 212 -5.24 6.21 -12.25
C GLY A 212 -5.00 4.86 -11.57
N ILE A 213 -5.55 4.63 -10.36
CA ILE A 213 -5.50 3.31 -9.72
C ILE A 213 -6.77 2.54 -10.08
N ALA A 214 -6.61 1.44 -10.83
CA ALA A 214 -7.70 0.56 -11.16
C ALA A 214 -8.13 -0.27 -9.94
N VAL A 215 -9.39 -0.18 -9.57
CA VAL A 215 -10.02 -0.93 -8.47
C VAL A 215 -10.89 -2.05 -9.04
N GLU A 216 -10.88 -3.22 -8.40
CA GLU A 216 -11.68 -4.38 -8.82
C GLU A 216 -12.98 -4.49 -8.02
N VAL A 217 -12.91 -4.34 -6.70
CA VAL A 217 -14.06 -4.44 -5.79
C VAL A 217 -13.80 -3.67 -4.49
N HIS A 218 -14.88 -3.32 -3.78
CA HIS A 218 -14.81 -2.89 -2.39
C HIS A 218 -15.89 -3.56 -1.56
N HIS A 219 -15.63 -3.81 -0.27
CA HIS A 219 -16.63 -4.35 0.64
C HIS A 219 -16.31 -4.11 2.11
N HIS A 220 -17.35 -4.30 2.93
CA HIS A 220 -17.19 -4.46 4.37
C HIS A 220 -16.53 -5.82 4.66
N GLU A 221 -15.56 -5.80 5.56
CA GLU A 221 -14.79 -6.97 5.98
C GLU A 221 -15.38 -7.65 7.22
N VAL A 222 -14.75 -8.72 7.71
CA VAL A 222 -15.37 -9.61 8.72
C VAL A 222 -15.66 -8.95 10.08
N ALA A 223 -14.79 -8.10 10.59
CA ALA A 223 -14.91 -7.56 11.94
C ALA A 223 -16.05 -6.54 12.10
N THR A 224 -16.50 -6.36 13.34
CA THR A 224 -17.27 -5.18 13.78
C THR A 224 -16.47 -3.88 13.58
N ALA A 225 -17.11 -2.73 13.81
CA ALA A 225 -16.63 -1.43 13.36
C ALA A 225 -16.44 -1.41 11.84
N GLY A 226 -15.91 -0.32 11.29
CA GLY A 226 -15.77 -0.18 9.84
C GLY A 226 -14.60 -0.94 9.22
N GLN A 227 -14.45 -2.25 9.45
CA GLN A 227 -13.44 -3.03 8.72
C GLN A 227 -13.81 -3.04 7.22
N THR A 228 -12.84 -2.79 6.36
CA THR A 228 -13.04 -2.62 4.92
C THR A 228 -11.88 -3.20 4.13
N GLU A 229 -12.17 -3.69 2.94
CA GLU A 229 -11.20 -4.05 1.90
C GLU A 229 -11.59 -3.35 0.57
N ILE A 230 -10.57 -2.89 -0.16
CA ILE A 230 -10.69 -2.35 -1.52
C ILE A 230 -9.54 -2.95 -2.32
N ASP A 231 -9.89 -3.71 -3.36
CA ASP A 231 -8.93 -4.47 -4.13
C ASP A 231 -8.42 -3.67 -5.32
N MET A 232 -7.10 -3.57 -5.43
CA MET A 232 -6.45 -2.97 -6.58
C MET A 232 -6.11 -4.04 -7.61
N ARG A 233 -6.26 -3.69 -8.88
CA ARG A 233 -5.74 -4.53 -9.95
C ARG A 233 -4.23 -4.66 -9.84
N ARG A 234 -3.72 -5.88 -9.98
CA ARG A 234 -2.28 -6.19 -9.91
C ARG A 234 -1.42 -5.33 -10.85
N ASP A 235 -0.19 -5.04 -10.42
CA ASP A 235 0.83 -4.38 -11.23
C ASP A 235 2.23 -4.98 -10.95
N THR A 236 3.29 -4.51 -11.61
CA THR A 236 4.66 -4.95 -11.31
C THR A 236 5.07 -4.53 -9.90
N LEU A 237 6.06 -5.21 -9.31
CA LEU A 237 6.46 -5.01 -7.91
C LEU A 237 6.63 -3.53 -7.52
N THR A 238 7.42 -2.77 -8.27
CA THR A 238 7.68 -1.36 -7.93
C THR A 238 6.42 -0.52 -8.08
N ARG A 239 5.67 -0.70 -9.19
CA ARG A 239 4.45 0.06 -9.47
C ARG A 239 3.34 -0.23 -8.49
N MET A 240 3.19 -1.49 -8.08
CA MET A 240 2.21 -1.88 -7.09
C MET A 240 2.54 -1.32 -5.70
N ALA A 241 3.83 -1.27 -5.34
CA ALA A 241 4.25 -0.61 -4.11
C ALA A 241 3.99 0.90 -4.14
N ASP A 242 4.26 1.57 -5.27
CA ASP A 242 3.92 2.98 -5.48
C ASP A 242 2.38 3.20 -5.32
N ASN A 243 1.57 2.40 -6.02
CA ASN A 243 0.10 2.46 -5.95
C ASN A 243 -0.42 2.19 -4.53
N TYR A 244 0.20 1.29 -3.77
CA TYR A 244 -0.22 1.02 -2.39
C TYR A 244 -0.01 2.21 -1.45
N LEU A 245 1.04 3.01 -1.66
CA LEU A 245 1.25 4.22 -0.87
C LEU A 245 0.25 5.33 -1.25
N VAL A 246 -0.05 5.48 -2.54
CA VAL A 246 -1.14 6.35 -3.03
C VAL A 246 -2.48 5.90 -2.44
N TYR A 247 -2.73 4.58 -2.39
CA TYR A 247 -3.93 3.99 -1.82
C TYR A 247 -4.11 4.34 -0.34
N LYS A 248 -3.06 4.18 0.47
CA LYS A 248 -3.08 4.57 1.88
C LYS A 248 -3.28 6.08 2.05
N TYR A 249 -2.73 6.88 1.15
CA TYR A 249 -2.90 8.34 1.16
C TYR A 249 -4.35 8.74 0.86
N ILE A 250 -4.95 8.17 -0.19
CA ILE A 250 -6.32 8.49 -0.60
C ILE A 250 -7.33 8.02 0.45
N THR A 251 -7.27 6.76 0.87
CA THR A 251 -8.21 6.21 1.86
C THR A 251 -8.19 7.02 3.17
N LYS A 252 -7.01 7.42 3.66
CA LYS A 252 -6.90 8.26 4.86
C LYS A 252 -7.46 9.67 4.67
N ASN A 253 -7.22 10.32 3.53
CA ASN A 253 -7.67 11.69 3.30
C ASN A 253 -9.17 11.77 2.97
N VAL A 254 -9.71 10.79 2.24
CA VAL A 254 -11.15 10.64 2.06
C VAL A 254 -11.81 10.42 3.41
N ALA A 255 -11.32 9.48 4.24
CA ALA A 255 -11.87 9.28 5.59
C ALA A 255 -11.85 10.57 6.42
N LYS A 256 -10.73 11.32 6.40
CA LYS A 256 -10.62 12.62 7.09
C LYS A 256 -11.66 13.64 6.60
N LYS A 257 -11.92 13.72 5.29
CA LYS A 257 -12.94 14.59 4.69
C LYS A 257 -14.35 14.26 5.20
N HIS A 258 -14.60 12.99 5.54
CA HIS A 258 -15.85 12.50 6.13
C HIS A 258 -15.84 12.49 7.67
N GLY A 259 -14.85 13.13 8.31
CA GLY A 259 -14.76 13.18 9.78
C GLY A 259 -14.38 11.85 10.44
N LYS A 260 -13.84 10.90 9.69
CA LYS A 260 -13.38 9.58 10.16
C LYS A 260 -11.84 9.50 10.10
N THR A 261 -11.29 8.41 10.63
CA THR A 261 -9.86 8.09 10.54
C THR A 261 -9.65 6.64 10.10
N VAL A 262 -8.65 6.41 9.25
CA VAL A 262 -8.31 5.08 8.72
C VAL A 262 -7.02 4.56 9.35
N THR A 263 -7.04 3.29 9.75
CA THR A 263 -5.84 2.55 10.18
C THR A 263 -5.68 1.25 9.41
N PHE A 264 -4.44 1.00 8.99
CA PHE A 264 -3.98 -0.24 8.36
C PHE A 264 -3.27 -1.17 9.35
N MET A 265 -3.40 -0.90 10.65
CA MET A 265 -2.70 -1.69 11.66
C MET A 265 -3.23 -3.13 11.67
N PRO A 266 -2.38 -4.15 11.88
CA PRO A 266 -2.81 -5.54 11.73
C PRO A 266 -3.92 -6.01 12.69
N LYS A 267 -4.05 -5.36 13.85
CA LYS A 267 -4.96 -5.80 14.91
C LYS A 267 -5.35 -4.61 15.80
N PRO A 268 -6.31 -3.77 15.37
CA PRO A 268 -6.80 -2.68 16.19
C PRO A 268 -7.74 -3.17 17.30
N ILE A 269 -8.60 -4.15 16.99
CA ILE A 269 -9.63 -4.66 17.90
C ILE A 269 -9.23 -6.05 18.41
N PHE A 270 -9.22 -6.21 19.73
CA PHE A 270 -9.02 -7.50 20.37
C PHE A 270 -10.28 -8.37 20.25
N GLY A 271 -10.10 -9.66 19.94
CA GLY A 271 -11.21 -10.61 19.90
C GLY A 271 -12.05 -10.61 18.62
N ASP A 272 -11.69 -9.79 17.61
CA ASP A 272 -12.30 -9.81 16.28
C ASP A 272 -11.27 -10.01 15.16
N ASN A 273 -11.66 -10.05 13.89
CA ASN A 273 -10.73 -10.10 12.76
C ASN A 273 -9.79 -8.88 12.74
N GLY A 274 -8.65 -9.01 12.06
CA GLY A 274 -7.65 -7.94 11.98
C GLY A 274 -7.06 -7.85 10.59
N SER A 275 -6.58 -6.66 10.23
CA SER A 275 -6.23 -6.32 8.86
C SER A 275 -5.06 -7.10 8.27
N GLY A 276 -5.33 -7.86 7.22
CA GLY A 276 -4.35 -8.47 6.33
C GLY A 276 -3.85 -7.53 5.21
N MET A 277 -2.79 -7.98 4.56
CA MET A 277 -2.44 -7.55 3.20
C MET A 277 -2.16 -8.82 2.42
N HIS A 278 -3.20 -9.44 1.87
CA HIS A 278 -3.03 -10.69 1.11
C HIS A 278 -2.36 -10.35 -0.22
N VAL A 279 -1.18 -10.91 -0.50
CA VAL A 279 -0.41 -10.54 -1.69
C VAL A 279 -0.42 -11.67 -2.71
N HIS A 280 -1.20 -11.49 -3.77
CA HIS A 280 -1.25 -12.38 -4.91
C HIS A 280 0.00 -12.16 -5.78
N GLN A 281 0.68 -13.24 -6.17
CA GLN A 281 1.96 -13.18 -6.89
C GLN A 281 1.95 -14.08 -8.12
N SER A 282 2.52 -13.61 -9.23
CA SER A 282 2.72 -14.44 -10.42
C SER A 282 3.96 -14.01 -11.21
N LEU A 283 4.68 -14.98 -11.77
CA LEU A 283 5.81 -14.75 -12.68
C LEU A 283 5.39 -14.93 -14.14
N TRP A 284 5.92 -14.08 -15.01
CA TRP A 284 5.60 -14.04 -16.44
C TRP A 284 6.86 -13.94 -17.29
N LYS A 285 6.81 -14.51 -18.50
CA LYS A 285 7.87 -14.39 -19.50
C LYS A 285 7.26 -14.35 -20.90
N GLY A 286 7.66 -13.36 -21.70
CA GLY A 286 7.12 -13.15 -23.05
C GLY A 286 5.60 -13.02 -23.08
N GLY A 287 5.01 -12.41 -22.04
CA GLY A 287 3.56 -12.26 -21.91
C GLY A 287 2.79 -13.53 -21.53
N LYS A 288 3.47 -14.61 -21.13
CA LYS A 288 2.82 -15.86 -20.66
C LYS A 288 3.04 -16.05 -19.16
N ALA A 289 1.98 -16.45 -18.45
CA ALA A 289 2.05 -16.81 -17.04
C ALA A 289 2.85 -18.09 -16.85
N LEU A 290 3.82 -18.08 -15.95
CA LEU A 290 4.70 -19.22 -15.66
C LEU A 290 4.20 -20.08 -14.50
N PHE A 291 3.29 -19.55 -13.68
CA PHE A 291 2.73 -20.28 -12.54
C PHE A 291 1.61 -21.23 -12.92
N ALA A 292 0.96 -21.02 -14.07
CA ALA A 292 -0.04 -21.95 -14.60
C ALA A 292 0.63 -23.23 -15.12
N GLY A 293 0.05 -24.38 -14.80
CA GLY A 293 0.54 -25.69 -15.22
C GLY A 293 -0.47 -26.81 -14.97
N ASN A 294 -0.02 -28.05 -15.09
CA ASN A 294 -0.86 -29.25 -14.94
C ASN A 294 -0.62 -30.00 -13.61
N GLY A 295 0.08 -29.37 -12.66
CA GLY A 295 0.40 -29.94 -11.36
C GLY A 295 -0.71 -29.73 -10.33
N TYR A 296 -0.34 -29.80 -9.05
CA TYR A 296 -1.25 -29.57 -7.94
C TYR A 296 -1.94 -28.21 -8.08
N ALA A 297 -3.28 -28.18 -7.96
CA ALA A 297 -4.08 -26.95 -8.07
C ALA A 297 -3.96 -26.20 -9.41
N GLY A 298 -3.54 -26.85 -10.49
CA GLY A 298 -3.27 -26.16 -11.76
C GLY A 298 -1.98 -25.34 -11.75
N LEU A 299 -1.08 -25.60 -10.81
CA LEU A 299 0.22 -24.94 -10.72
C LEU A 299 1.30 -25.67 -11.51
N SER A 300 2.26 -24.91 -12.04
CA SER A 300 3.49 -25.44 -12.61
C SER A 300 4.49 -25.85 -11.52
N GLU A 301 5.50 -26.62 -11.90
CA GLU A 301 6.62 -26.95 -11.00
C GLU A 301 7.35 -25.68 -10.53
N MET A 302 7.48 -24.66 -11.38
CA MET A 302 8.07 -23.37 -11.01
C MET A 302 7.29 -22.70 -9.88
N ALA A 303 5.95 -22.69 -9.94
CA ALA A 303 5.13 -22.15 -8.86
C ALA A 303 5.33 -22.94 -7.57
N MET A 304 5.41 -24.27 -7.64
CA MET A 304 5.66 -25.10 -6.46
C MET A 304 7.02 -24.80 -5.81
N TYR A 305 8.09 -24.61 -6.59
CA TYR A 305 9.39 -24.20 -6.06
C TYR A 305 9.38 -22.78 -5.49
N TYR A 306 8.65 -21.86 -6.13
CA TYR A 306 8.47 -20.50 -5.62
C TYR A 306 7.82 -20.52 -4.22
N ILE A 307 6.73 -21.29 -4.06
CA ILE A 307 6.06 -21.51 -2.78
C ILE A 307 7.02 -22.15 -1.77
N GLY A 308 7.79 -23.16 -2.19
CA GLY A 308 8.80 -23.79 -1.34
C GLY A 308 9.84 -22.80 -0.81
N GLY A 309 10.28 -21.85 -1.64
CA GLY A 309 11.16 -20.76 -1.24
C GLY A 309 10.53 -19.82 -0.21
N LEU A 310 9.29 -19.40 -0.45
CA LEU A 310 8.53 -18.58 0.51
C LEU A 310 8.42 -19.26 1.87
N LEU A 311 8.02 -20.53 1.91
CA LEU A 311 7.85 -21.28 3.16
C LEU A 311 9.19 -21.53 3.87
N LYS A 312 10.24 -21.88 3.12
CA LYS A 312 11.60 -22.08 3.67
C LYS A 312 12.13 -20.82 4.35
N HIS A 313 11.86 -19.65 3.79
CA HIS A 313 12.38 -18.37 4.29
C HIS A 313 11.38 -17.56 5.13
N ALA A 314 10.17 -18.09 5.37
CA ALA A 314 9.10 -17.40 6.06
C ALA A 314 9.52 -16.76 7.39
N PRO A 315 10.27 -17.43 8.30
CA PRO A 315 10.70 -16.80 9.56
C PRO A 315 11.49 -15.51 9.37
N ALA A 316 12.37 -15.45 8.37
CA ALA A 316 13.15 -14.25 8.06
C ALA A 316 12.30 -13.22 7.29
N LEU A 317 11.44 -13.68 6.37
CA LEU A 317 10.55 -12.79 5.61
C LEU A 317 9.55 -12.05 6.51
N CYS A 318 9.15 -12.62 7.64
CA CYS A 318 8.29 -11.95 8.63
C CYS A 318 8.88 -10.63 9.15
N ALA A 319 10.21 -10.45 9.13
CA ALA A 319 10.84 -9.18 9.50
C ALA A 319 10.47 -8.03 8.55
N PHE A 320 10.11 -8.33 7.29
CA PHE A 320 9.70 -7.34 6.28
C PHE A 320 8.20 -7.36 6.01
N THR A 321 7.59 -8.55 5.97
CA THR A 321 6.17 -8.73 5.66
C THR A 321 5.27 -8.53 6.88
N ASN A 322 5.80 -8.69 8.10
CA ASN A 322 5.09 -8.48 9.36
C ASN A 322 5.95 -7.65 10.35
N PRO A 323 6.36 -6.43 9.97
CA PRO A 323 7.49 -5.73 10.60
C PRO A 323 7.17 -5.06 11.95
N THR A 324 5.94 -5.20 12.48
CA THR A 324 5.52 -4.52 13.71
C THR A 324 5.18 -5.53 14.80
N THR A 325 5.32 -5.12 16.06
CA THR A 325 4.86 -5.93 17.21
C THR A 325 3.35 -6.21 17.13
N ASN A 326 2.57 -5.28 16.57
CA ASN A 326 1.13 -5.43 16.38
C ASN A 326 0.78 -6.52 15.35
N SER A 327 1.66 -6.80 14.39
CA SER A 327 1.49 -7.89 13.42
C SER A 327 1.31 -9.24 14.12
N TYR A 328 2.07 -9.48 15.19
CA TYR A 328 2.01 -10.72 15.96
C TYR A 328 0.82 -10.80 16.93
N LYS A 329 0.02 -9.72 17.04
CA LYS A 329 -1.30 -9.77 17.69
C LYS A 329 -2.38 -10.25 16.72
N ARG A 330 -2.15 -10.10 15.40
CA ARG A 330 -3.00 -10.67 14.35
C ARG A 330 -2.71 -12.16 14.12
N LEU A 331 -1.43 -12.54 14.07
CA LEU A 331 -0.98 -13.91 13.77
C LEU A 331 -1.21 -14.87 14.95
N VAL A 332 -2.48 -15.06 15.30
CA VAL A 332 -2.95 -16.02 16.31
C VAL A 332 -4.11 -16.84 15.73
N PRO A 333 -4.31 -18.10 16.16
CA PRO A 333 -5.38 -18.94 15.64
C PRO A 333 -6.79 -18.33 15.82
N GLY A 334 -7.69 -18.58 14.86
CA GLY A 334 -9.13 -18.33 15.02
C GLY A 334 -9.72 -17.10 14.30
N PHE A 335 -8.92 -16.33 13.56
CA PHE A 335 -9.36 -15.07 12.90
C PHE A 335 -8.94 -14.98 11.42
N GLU A 336 -8.95 -16.12 10.71
CA GLU A 336 -8.46 -16.23 9.32
C GLU A 336 -7.00 -15.78 9.10
N ALA A 337 -6.24 -15.57 10.18
CA ALA A 337 -4.83 -15.24 10.12
C ALA A 337 -3.98 -16.50 9.85
N PRO A 338 -3.03 -16.45 8.91
CA PRO A 338 -2.20 -17.60 8.57
C PRO A 338 -1.13 -17.86 9.62
N VAL A 339 -1.34 -18.87 10.46
CA VAL A 339 -0.36 -19.32 11.46
C VAL A 339 0.33 -20.63 11.07
N ASN A 340 -0.16 -21.30 10.04
CA ASN A 340 0.38 -22.56 9.55
C ASN A 340 1.29 -22.29 8.35
N LEU A 341 2.59 -22.53 8.50
CA LEU A 341 3.58 -22.50 7.40
C LEU A 341 3.37 -23.67 6.43
N ALA A 342 2.28 -23.60 5.68
CA ALA A 342 1.83 -24.57 4.71
C ALA A 342 1.24 -23.85 3.50
N TYR A 343 1.09 -24.59 2.41
CA TYR A 343 0.28 -24.16 1.28
C TYR A 343 -0.95 -25.06 1.15
N SER A 344 -2.06 -24.51 0.67
CA SER A 344 -3.30 -25.27 0.50
C SER A 344 -4.23 -24.61 -0.52
N GLN A 345 -5.00 -25.42 -1.24
CA GLN A 345 -6.16 -24.94 -1.99
C GLN A 345 -7.28 -24.56 -1.02
N ARG A 346 -7.92 -23.41 -1.22
CA ARG A 346 -9.10 -22.91 -0.49
C ARG A 346 -8.92 -22.62 1.02
N ASN A 347 -7.99 -23.28 1.73
CA ASN A 347 -7.82 -23.12 3.17
C ASN A 347 -7.21 -21.76 3.52
N ARG A 348 -7.99 -20.91 4.19
CA ARG A 348 -7.60 -19.56 4.63
C ARG A 348 -6.69 -19.54 5.88
N SER A 349 -6.46 -20.67 6.53
CA SER A 349 -5.53 -20.81 7.66
C SER A 349 -4.07 -21.08 7.27
N ALA A 350 -3.83 -21.38 5.99
CA ALA A 350 -2.50 -21.66 5.44
C ALA A 350 -1.79 -20.36 5.02
N SER A 351 -0.48 -20.27 5.26
CA SER A 351 0.32 -19.10 4.85
C SER A 351 0.33 -18.83 3.36
N VAL A 352 0.20 -19.88 2.52
CA VAL A 352 0.04 -19.72 1.08
C VAL A 352 -1.27 -20.37 0.64
N ARG A 353 -2.22 -19.54 0.21
CA ARG A 353 -3.50 -20.01 -0.35
C ARG A 353 -3.42 -20.02 -1.87
N ILE A 354 -3.85 -21.12 -2.48
CA ILE A 354 -4.06 -21.19 -3.94
C ILE A 354 -5.54 -20.93 -4.23
N PRO A 355 -5.88 -19.79 -4.87
CA PRO A 355 -7.26 -19.46 -5.20
C PRO A 355 -7.80 -20.40 -6.29
N MET A 356 -9.08 -20.78 -6.17
CA MET A 356 -9.75 -21.72 -7.08
C MET A 356 -11.00 -21.09 -7.74
N TYR A 357 -11.01 -19.77 -7.90
CA TYR A 357 -12.17 -18.99 -8.37
C TYR A 357 -12.39 -19.06 -9.89
N SER A 358 -11.33 -19.32 -10.66
CA SER A 358 -11.37 -19.50 -12.11
C SER A 358 -10.51 -20.71 -12.48
N SER A 359 -10.95 -21.48 -13.47
CA SER A 359 -10.16 -22.57 -14.05
C SER A 359 -9.10 -22.09 -15.05
N ASN A 360 -9.07 -20.79 -15.35
CA ASN A 360 -8.20 -20.13 -16.33
C ASN A 360 -7.58 -18.86 -15.75
#